data_AF-A0A7X2MWE6-F1
#
_entry.id   AF-A0A7X2MWE6-F1
#
_cell.length_a   1.000
_cell.length_b   1.000
_cell.length_c   1.000
_cell.angle_alpha   90.00
_cell.angle_beta   90.00
_cell.angle_gamma   90.00
#
_symmetry.space_group_name_H-M   'P 1'
#
loop_
_entity.id
_entity.type
_entity.pdbx_description
1 polymer ?
#
loop_
_entity_poly.entity_id
_entity_poly.type
_entity_poly.pdbx_seq_one_letter_code
_entity_poly.pdbx_strand_id
1 'polypeptide(L)'
;MEIMRYLANWLNGYASSTNYPINAQCIYGKKISPTPNSLLYKWINDGGVAVARMHFGSYGHYVTITKIDNEYVYLFDPYAQEEKEDWEDGISVIKDRPYQFNRKVKIENQDQRDYYSFGDADFCNIILLKKL
;
A
#
# COMPACT_ATOMS: atom_id res chain seq x y z
N MET A 1 9.98 -11.64 -4.52
CA MET A 1 9.03 -11.41 -5.64
C MET A 1 7.95 -12.49 -5.73
N GLU A 2 8.28 -13.79 -5.59
CA GLU A 2 7.33 -14.86 -5.91
C GLU A 2 6.08 -14.96 -5.01
N ILE A 3 6.20 -14.63 -3.71
CA ILE A 3 5.11 -14.83 -2.74
C ILE A 3 3.90 -13.90 -3.02
N MET A 4 4.12 -12.62 -3.29
CA MET A 4 3.03 -11.66 -3.55
C MET A 4 2.29 -11.99 -4.85
N ARG A 5 3.04 -12.42 -5.88
CA ARG A 5 2.46 -12.92 -7.13
C ARG A 5 1.66 -14.21 -6.92
N TYR A 6 2.21 -15.15 -6.15
CA TYR A 6 1.51 -16.38 -5.81
C TYR A 6 0.19 -16.10 -5.08
N LEU A 7 0.20 -15.20 -4.09
CA LEU A 7 -1.01 -14.81 -3.36
C LEU A 7 -2.06 -14.17 -4.28
N ALA A 8 -1.67 -13.25 -5.15
CA ALA A 8 -2.59 -12.66 -6.12
C ALA A 8 -3.22 -13.72 -7.05
N ASN A 9 -2.41 -14.65 -7.56
CA ASN A 9 -2.89 -15.75 -8.39
C ASN A 9 -3.83 -16.69 -7.62
N TRP A 10 -3.49 -17.01 -6.36
CA TRP A 10 -4.34 -17.83 -5.50
C TRP A 10 -5.70 -17.16 -5.25
N LEU A 11 -5.73 -15.86 -4.96
CA LEU A 11 -6.96 -15.09 -4.76
C LEU A 11 -7.85 -15.12 -6.02
N ASN A 12 -7.26 -14.95 -7.20
CA ASN A 12 -8.00 -15.04 -8.46
C ASN A 12 -8.50 -16.47 -8.75
N GLY A 13 -7.73 -17.49 -8.38
CA GLY A 13 -8.15 -18.89 -8.47
C GLY A 13 -9.31 -19.21 -7.53
N TYR A 14 -9.26 -18.71 -6.29
CA TYR A 14 -10.35 -18.79 -5.32
C TYR A 14 -11.61 -18.07 -5.84
N ALA A 15 -11.46 -16.84 -6.33
CA ALA A 15 -12.55 -16.05 -6.92
C ALA A 15 -13.25 -16.82 -8.05
N SER A 16 -12.48 -17.37 -8.98
CA SER A 16 -12.99 -18.15 -10.11
C SER A 16 -13.71 -19.44 -9.68
N SER A 17 -13.25 -20.07 -8.59
CA SER A 17 -13.80 -21.35 -8.11
C SER A 17 -15.05 -21.18 -7.22
N THR A 18 -15.22 -20.00 -6.62
CA THR A 18 -16.28 -19.76 -5.62
C THR A 18 -17.25 -18.66 -6.02
N ASN A 19 -17.00 -17.98 -7.14
CA ASN A 19 -17.67 -16.74 -7.54
C ASN A 19 -17.55 -15.62 -6.48
N TYR A 20 -16.48 -15.66 -5.67
CA TYR A 20 -16.19 -14.58 -4.73
C TYR A 20 -15.72 -13.33 -5.51
N PRO A 21 -16.34 -12.15 -5.31
CA PRO A 21 -16.15 -10.99 -6.16
C PRO A 21 -14.87 -10.21 -5.81
N ILE A 22 -13.70 -10.81 -6.08
CA ILE A 22 -12.40 -10.17 -5.87
C ILE A 22 -11.53 -10.28 -7.12
N ASN A 23 -10.80 -9.21 -7.40
CA ASN A 23 -9.72 -9.16 -8.36
C ASN A 23 -8.43 -8.80 -7.64
N ALA A 24 -7.36 -9.55 -7.93
CA ALA A 24 -6.03 -9.28 -7.42
C ALA A 24 -5.01 -9.13 -8.55
N GLN A 25 -4.15 -8.12 -8.47
CA GLN A 25 -3.05 -7.90 -9.42
C GLN A 25 -1.76 -7.59 -8.68
N CYS A 26 -0.68 -8.31 -8.99
CA CYS A 26 0.65 -8.00 -8.43
C CYS A 26 1.41 -7.02 -9.33
N ILE A 27 1.97 -5.96 -8.73
CA ILE A 27 2.91 -5.03 -9.38
C ILE A 27 4.19 -4.90 -8.54
N TYR A 28 5.30 -4.58 -9.19
CA TYR A 28 6.61 -4.47 -8.57
C TYR A 28 7.50 -3.51 -9.36
N GLY A 29 8.59 -3.06 -8.76
CA GLY A 29 9.57 -2.25 -9.46
C GLY A 29 9.11 -0.85 -9.79
N LYS A 30 9.67 -0.30 -10.87
CA LYS A 30 9.38 1.04 -11.41
C LYS A 30 7.90 1.29 -11.76
N LYS A 31 7.04 0.27 -11.72
CA LYS A 31 5.59 0.40 -11.92
C LYS A 31 4.87 0.95 -10.69
N ILE A 32 5.55 1.00 -9.54
CA ILE A 32 5.01 1.51 -8.29
C ILE A 32 5.31 3.00 -8.22
N SER A 33 4.26 3.80 -8.29
CA SER A 33 4.32 5.25 -8.11
C SER A 33 2.96 5.68 -7.57
N PRO A 34 2.89 6.61 -6.61
CA PRO A 34 1.63 7.15 -6.10
C PRO A 34 1.18 8.40 -6.88
N THR A 35 1.82 8.74 -8.00
CA THR A 35 1.54 9.97 -8.75
C THR A 35 0.26 9.88 -9.57
N PRO A 36 -0.38 11.01 -9.89
CA PRO A 36 -1.49 11.03 -10.83
C PRO A 36 -1.14 10.31 -12.14
N ASN A 37 -2.11 9.58 -12.69
CA ASN A 37 -1.99 8.72 -13.87
C ASN A 37 -1.24 7.40 -13.71
N SER A 38 -0.56 7.16 -12.58
CA SER A 38 0.04 5.85 -12.30
C SER A 38 -1.03 4.76 -12.15
N LEU A 39 -0.64 3.49 -12.35
CA LEU A 39 -1.53 2.35 -12.17
C LEU A 39 -2.05 2.26 -10.73
N LEU A 40 -1.16 2.43 -9.75
CA LEU A 40 -1.54 2.40 -8.33
C LEU A 40 -2.54 3.52 -8.01
N TYR A 41 -2.26 4.76 -8.42
CA TYR A 41 -3.16 5.89 -8.17
C TYR A 41 -4.55 5.67 -8.76
N LYS A 42 -4.63 5.23 -10.02
CA LYS A 42 -5.93 4.94 -10.67
C LYS A 42 -6.66 3.80 -9.95
N TRP A 43 -5.95 2.73 -9.60
CA TRP A 43 -6.54 1.59 -8.91
C TRP A 43 -7.19 1.97 -7.58
N ILE A 44 -6.49 2.77 -6.76
CA ILE A 44 -6.99 3.25 -5.48
C ILE A 44 -8.19 4.18 -5.68
N ASN A 45 -8.10 5.14 -6.61
CA ASN A 45 -9.19 6.09 -6.88
C ASN A 45 -10.42 5.45 -7.54
N ASP A 46 -10.27 4.29 -8.17
CA ASP A 46 -11.40 3.51 -8.68
C ASP A 46 -12.00 2.57 -7.61
N GLY A 47 -11.70 2.78 -6.33
CA GLY A 47 -12.27 2.04 -5.19
C GLY A 47 -11.53 0.75 -4.82
N GLY A 48 -10.32 0.54 -5.35
CA GLY A 48 -9.44 -0.55 -4.93
C GLY A 48 -8.59 -0.20 -3.71
N VAL A 49 -7.89 -1.18 -3.17
CA VAL A 49 -6.86 -1.03 -2.13
C VAL A 49 -5.58 -1.74 -2.56
N ALA A 50 -4.48 -1.51 -1.84
CA ALA A 50 -3.23 -2.18 -2.16
C ALA A 50 -2.48 -2.64 -0.91
N VAL A 51 -2.13 -3.93 -0.84
CA VAL A 51 -1.21 -4.44 0.20
C VAL A 51 0.21 -4.23 -0.31
N ALA A 52 0.97 -3.40 0.38
CA ALA A 52 2.29 -2.97 -0.03
C ALA A 52 3.36 -3.40 0.97
N ARG A 53 4.47 -3.92 0.46
CA ARG A 53 5.72 -4.03 1.22
C ARG A 53 6.51 -2.73 1.04
N MET A 54 6.61 -1.93 2.09
CA MET A 54 7.28 -0.63 2.12
C MET A 54 8.52 -0.70 3.01
N HIS A 55 9.46 0.24 2.83
CA HIS A 55 10.59 0.38 3.72
C HIS A 55 10.12 0.87 5.11
N PHE A 56 10.85 0.44 6.13
CA PHE A 56 10.66 0.86 7.50
C PHE A 56 12.02 0.84 8.20
N GLY A 57 12.78 1.91 8.01
CA GLY A 57 14.22 1.91 8.23
C GLY A 57 14.90 0.79 7.42
N SER A 58 15.60 -0.12 8.11
CA SER A 58 16.32 -1.24 7.48
C SER A 58 15.47 -2.49 7.18
N TYR A 59 14.17 -2.48 7.49
CA TYR A 59 13.28 -3.64 7.36
C TYR A 59 12.18 -3.42 6.32
N GLY A 60 11.54 -4.52 5.89
CA GLY A 60 10.33 -4.47 5.08
C GLY A 60 9.10 -4.56 5.96
N HIS A 61 8.15 -3.67 5.73
CA HIS A 61 6.92 -3.53 6.49
C HIS A 61 5.71 -3.65 5.58
N TYR A 62 4.69 -4.37 6.03
CA TYR A 62 3.47 -4.56 5.24
C TYR A 62 2.36 -3.65 5.75
N VAL A 63 1.80 -2.87 4.83
CA VAL A 63 0.70 -1.94 5.08
C VAL A 63 -0.36 -2.07 3.99
N THR A 64 -1.55 -1.56 4.27
CA THR A 64 -2.60 -1.44 3.26
C THR A 64 -2.75 0.02 2.86
N ILE A 65 -2.50 0.35 1.60
CA ILE A 65 -2.83 1.64 1.00
C ILE A 65 -4.33 1.67 0.74
N THR A 66 -5.02 2.62 1.37
CA THR A 66 -6.49 2.72 1.29
C THR A 66 -6.96 3.98 0.59
N LYS A 67 -6.11 5.02 0.50
CA LYS A 67 -6.39 6.26 -0.24
C LYS A 67 -5.08 6.88 -0.73
N ILE A 68 -5.14 7.55 -1.88
CA ILE A 68 -4.07 8.42 -2.38
C ILE A 68 -4.72 9.72 -2.85
N ASP A 69 -4.18 10.87 -2.46
CA ASP A 69 -4.53 12.16 -3.05
C ASP A 69 -3.30 12.82 -3.70
N ASN A 70 -3.34 14.13 -3.93
CA ASN A 70 -2.26 14.83 -4.63
C ASN A 70 -1.01 15.03 -3.77
N GLU A 71 -1.11 14.87 -2.46
CA GLU A 71 -0.02 15.19 -1.53
C GLU A 71 0.35 13.97 -0.67
N TYR A 72 -0.59 13.06 -0.41
CA TYR A 72 -0.41 11.99 0.55
C TYR A 72 -0.83 10.60 0.05
N VAL A 73 -0.11 9.60 0.55
CA VAL A 73 -0.50 8.20 0.60
C VAL A 73 -1.05 7.90 1.99
N TYR A 74 -2.26 7.38 2.06
CA TYR A 74 -2.93 7.00 3.31
C TYR A 74 -2.84 5.50 3.50
N LEU A 75 -2.38 5.09 4.69
CA LEU A 75 -2.10 3.70 5.00
C LEU A 75 -2.88 3.25 6.23
N PHE A 76 -3.29 2.00 6.20
CA PHE A 76 -3.58 1.22 7.39
C PHE A 76 -2.36 0.35 7.70
N ASP A 77 -1.66 0.68 8.78
CA ASP A 77 -0.59 -0.11 9.38
C ASP A 77 -1.16 -1.02 10.47
N PRO A 78 -1.21 -2.35 10.25
CA PRO A 78 -1.78 -3.28 11.23
C PRO A 78 -0.92 -3.44 12.49
N TYR A 79 0.32 -2.91 12.51
CA TYR A 79 1.25 -3.01 13.62
C TYR A 79 1.35 -1.69 14.43
N ALA A 80 0.53 -0.69 14.09
CA ALA A 80 0.53 0.59 14.76
C ALA A 80 0.23 0.45 16.27
N GLN A 81 1.17 0.88 17.11
CA GLN A 81 0.93 1.08 18.54
C GLN A 81 0.29 2.45 18.78
N GLU A 82 -0.66 2.52 19.71
CA GLU A 82 -1.49 3.70 19.97
C GLU A 82 -0.72 4.90 20.56
N GLU A 83 0.45 4.65 21.17
CA GLU A 83 1.17 5.62 22.00
C GLU A 83 2.17 6.52 21.24
N LYS A 84 2.46 6.26 19.96
CA LYS A 84 3.43 7.06 19.20
C LYS A 84 2.73 8.23 18.51
N GLU A 85 2.81 9.42 19.10
CA GLU A 85 2.03 10.58 18.63
C GLU A 85 2.65 11.32 17.45
N ASP A 86 3.98 11.29 17.26
CA ASP A 86 4.63 11.94 16.12
C ASP A 86 5.73 11.05 15.54
N TRP A 87 5.67 10.81 14.22
CA TRP A 87 6.72 10.16 13.46
C TRP A 87 7.60 11.24 12.79
N GLU A 88 8.52 10.81 11.93
CA GLU A 88 9.38 11.70 11.16
C GLU A 88 8.61 12.68 10.27
N ASP A 89 9.30 13.72 9.77
CA ASP A 89 8.70 14.73 8.91
C ASP A 89 7.97 14.10 7.71
N GLY A 90 6.75 14.56 7.46
CA GLY A 90 5.89 14.04 6.41
C GLY A 90 5.15 12.74 6.75
N ILE A 91 5.24 12.21 7.98
CA ILE A 91 4.50 11.04 8.45
C ILE A 91 3.61 11.43 9.64
N SER A 92 2.30 11.24 9.51
CA SER A 92 1.32 11.57 10.54
C SER A 92 0.55 10.34 11.02
N VAL A 93 0.26 10.29 12.33
CA VAL A 93 -0.68 9.31 12.91
C VAL A 93 -2.11 9.84 12.83
N ILE A 94 -3.03 9.00 12.39
CA ILE A 94 -4.45 9.34 12.28
C ILE A 94 -5.22 8.55 13.34
N LYS A 95 -5.84 9.26 14.29
CA LYS A 95 -6.54 8.68 15.45
C LYS A 95 -8.06 8.69 15.34
N ASP A 96 -8.63 9.54 14.49
CA ASP A 96 -10.08 9.70 14.34
C ASP A 96 -10.69 8.68 13.38
N ARG A 97 -9.89 8.05 12.51
CA ARG A 97 -10.35 7.09 11.49
C ARG A 97 -9.48 5.82 11.41
N PRO A 98 -9.13 5.18 12.55
CA PRO A 98 -8.06 4.18 12.61
C PRO A 98 -8.33 2.96 11.73
N TYR A 99 -9.60 2.62 11.47
CA TYR A 99 -10.00 1.48 10.63
C TYR A 99 -10.10 1.80 9.13
N GLN A 100 -9.94 3.07 8.73
CA GLN A 100 -9.86 3.48 7.32
C GLN A 100 -8.40 3.70 6.91
N PHE A 101 -7.66 4.44 7.74
CA PHE A 101 -6.23 4.67 7.63
C PHE A 101 -5.74 5.21 8.99
N ASN A 102 -4.62 4.71 9.48
CA ASN A 102 -4.02 5.14 10.74
C ASN A 102 -2.65 5.82 10.54
N ARG A 103 -2.19 5.91 9.29
CA ARG A 103 -1.02 6.67 8.87
C ARG A 103 -1.32 7.50 7.63
N LYS A 104 -0.66 8.64 7.52
CA LYS A 104 -0.63 9.48 6.32
C LYS A 104 0.82 9.85 6.03
N VAL A 105 1.29 9.61 4.81
CA VAL A 105 2.69 9.81 4.41
C VAL A 105 2.73 10.70 3.18
N LYS A 106 3.59 11.72 3.17
CA LYS A 106 3.75 12.58 1.99
C LYS A 106 4.27 11.79 0.80
N ILE A 107 3.78 12.12 -0.39
CA ILE A 107 4.24 11.52 -1.65
C ILE A 107 5.73 11.79 -1.88
N GLU A 108 6.24 12.95 -1.48
CA GLU A 108 7.67 13.30 -1.62
C GLU A 108 8.61 12.37 -0.83
N ASN A 109 8.10 11.68 0.19
CA ASN A 109 8.89 10.74 0.99
C ASN A 109 8.96 9.34 0.34
N GLN A 110 8.22 9.08 -0.74
CA GLN A 110 8.06 7.73 -1.28
C GLN A 110 9.31 7.19 -1.99
N ASP A 111 10.18 8.09 -2.47
CA ASP A 111 11.46 7.75 -3.09
C ASP A 111 12.61 7.66 -2.07
N GLN A 112 12.36 8.02 -0.81
CA GLN A 112 13.34 7.89 0.27
C GLN A 112 13.45 6.41 0.68
N ARG A 113 14.58 5.94 1.22
CA ARG A 113 14.68 4.57 1.78
C ARG A 113 14.40 4.62 3.27
N ASP A 114 13.23 5.13 3.62
CA ASP A 114 12.88 5.47 5.00
C ASP A 114 11.53 4.89 5.41
N TYR A 115 10.99 5.34 6.55
CA TYR A 115 9.71 4.86 7.07
C TYR A 115 8.56 5.09 6.08
N TYR A 116 7.86 4.00 5.78
CA TYR A 116 6.69 3.97 4.90
C TYR A 116 6.93 4.55 3.50
N SER A 117 8.06 4.19 2.89
CA SER A 117 8.36 4.56 1.50
C SER A 117 8.42 3.35 0.57
N PHE A 118 8.21 3.57 -0.73
CA PHE A 118 8.42 2.51 -1.73
C PHE A 118 9.91 2.23 -1.93
N GLY A 119 10.76 3.24 -1.82
CA GLY A 119 12.21 3.12 -1.98
C GLY A 119 12.59 2.55 -3.34
N ASP A 120 13.51 1.59 -3.37
CA ASP A 120 13.99 1.04 -4.63
C ASP A 120 13.01 0.06 -5.28
N ALA A 121 13.04 0.03 -6.61
CA ALA A 121 12.27 -0.89 -7.45
C ALA A 121 12.39 -2.38 -7.02
N ASP A 122 13.57 -2.83 -6.61
CA ASP A 122 13.79 -4.25 -6.29
C ASP A 122 13.19 -4.65 -4.93
N PHE A 123 12.85 -3.68 -4.09
CA PHE A 123 12.33 -3.91 -2.76
C PHE A 123 10.80 -3.96 -2.71
N CYS A 124 10.15 -3.00 -3.36
CA CYS A 124 8.72 -2.82 -3.25
C CYS A 124 7.93 -3.81 -4.11
N ASN A 125 6.98 -4.49 -3.48
CA ASN A 125 6.04 -5.40 -4.13
C ASN A 125 4.65 -5.13 -3.58
N ILE A 126 3.67 -4.98 -4.48
CA ILE A 126 2.31 -4.59 -4.14
C ILE A 126 1.32 -5.57 -4.74
N ILE A 127 0.33 -5.96 -3.96
CA ILE A 127 -0.89 -6.61 -4.45
C ILE A 127 -2.00 -5.56 -4.46
N LEU A 128 -2.46 -5.20 -5.65
CA LEU A 128 -3.66 -4.43 -5.87
C LEU A 128 -4.87 -5.35 -5.68
N LEU A 129 -5.86 -4.93 -4.91
CA LEU A 129 -7.08 -5.66 -4.62
C LEU A 129 -8.28 -4.80 -4.98
N LYS A 130 -9.31 -5.39 -5.57
CA LYS A 130 -10.56 -4.70 -5.88
C LYS A 130 -11.73 -5.65 -5.77
N LYS A 131 -12.84 -5.17 -5.20
CA LYS A 131 -14.12 -5.88 -5.25
C LYS A 131 -14.71 -5.75 -6.66
N LEU A 132 -15.14 -6.88 -7.23
CA LEU A 132 -15.82 -6.94 -8.53
C LEU A 132 -17.31 -6.59 -8.42
#